data_AF-A0A2U3Q8S6-F1
#
_entry.id   AF-A0A2U3Q8S6-F1
#
_cell.length_a   1.000
_cell.length_b   1.000
_cell.length_c   1.000
_cell.angle_alpha   90.00
_cell.angle_beta   90.00
_cell.angle_gamma   90.00
#
_symmetry.space_group_name_H-M   'P 1'
#
loop_
_entity.id
_entity.type
_entity.pdbx_description
1 polymer ?
#
loop_
_entity_poly.entity_id
_entity_poly.type
_entity_poly.pdbx_seq_one_letter_code
_entity_poly.pdbx_strand_id
1 'polypeptide(L)'
;MKTFEQIFEEVIVKVVEMHPDLTEQDIAGASANLLSQFIPAVARDMCKDLKRRMPQLLARARKSDAGFEKRNLKRWRKPFDLLELLWNISQEVGAKFNETERPDAVAAKDYQFDALVSLHARALLVAREIQCLLYGGYPDGALSRWRSLHEIAVMAVFLKQHDSETSHRYLASFPFTALRAARQLNEHAERANMTPFSQQELAAMKPMRRSCPAFWRGDVP
;
A
#
# COMPACT_ATOMS: atom_id res chain seq x y z
N MET A 1 27.84 -18.44 6.19
CA MET A 1 27.60 -16.99 6.37
C MET A 1 27.01 -16.81 7.75
N LYS A 2 27.56 -15.90 8.55
CA LYS A 2 27.17 -15.75 9.95
C LYS A 2 25.74 -15.19 10.07
N THR A 3 24.95 -15.72 11.01
CA THR A 3 23.62 -15.18 11.35
C THR A 3 23.75 -13.84 12.06
N PHE A 4 22.64 -13.10 12.19
CA PHE A 4 22.63 -11.86 12.99
C PHE A 4 23.10 -12.11 14.42
N GLU A 5 22.68 -13.22 15.01
CA GLU A 5 23.05 -13.65 16.35
C GLU A 5 24.56 -13.89 16.48
N GLN A 6 25.17 -14.57 15.50
CA GLN A 6 26.63 -14.74 15.44
C GLN A 6 27.38 -13.41 15.23
N ILE A 7 26.78 -12.44 14.55
CA ILE A 7 27.34 -11.09 14.42
C ILE A 7 27.26 -10.33 15.74
N PHE A 8 26.14 -10.46 16.45
CA PHE A 8 25.93 -9.86 17.75
C PHE A 8 26.95 -10.36 18.77
N GLU A 9 27.14 -11.68 18.85
CA GLU A 9 28.15 -12.31 19.70
C GLU A 9 29.57 -11.79 19.37
N GLU A 10 29.93 -11.71 18.09
CA GLU A 10 31.25 -11.20 17.68
C GLU A 10 31.48 -9.73 18.00
N VAL A 11 30.44 -8.89 17.87
CA VAL A 11 30.55 -7.48 18.22
C VAL A 11 30.61 -7.32 19.75
N ILE A 12 29.87 -8.11 20.51
CA ILE A 12 29.96 -8.13 21.98
C ILE A 12 31.38 -8.51 22.41
N VAL A 13 31.92 -9.61 21.88
CA VAL A 13 33.27 -10.07 22.21
C VAL A 13 34.30 -8.99 21.90
N LYS A 14 34.24 -8.36 20.72
CA LYS A 14 35.13 -7.25 20.36
C LYS A 14 35.02 -6.05 21.29
N VAL A 15 33.82 -5.69 21.70
CA VAL A 15 33.61 -4.55 22.59
C VAL A 15 34.12 -4.87 24.00
N VAL A 16 33.93 -6.09 24.50
CA VAL A 16 34.50 -6.54 25.78
C VAL A 16 36.03 -6.55 25.71
N GLU A 17 36.62 -7.05 24.63
CA GLU A 17 38.08 -7.04 24.41
C GLU A 17 38.69 -5.63 24.34
N MET A 18 37.93 -4.64 23.85
CA MET A 18 38.37 -3.24 23.79
C MET A 18 38.30 -2.50 25.14
N HIS A 19 37.73 -3.12 26.17
CA HIS A 19 37.56 -2.57 27.51
C HIS A 19 38.09 -3.56 28.57
N PRO A 20 39.43 -3.73 28.67
CA PRO A 20 40.06 -4.71 29.56
C PRO A 20 39.85 -4.45 31.06
N ASP A 21 39.30 -3.29 31.42
CA ASP A 21 38.95 -2.91 32.80
C ASP A 21 37.68 -3.62 33.31
N LEU A 22 36.98 -4.38 32.46
CA LEU A 22 35.78 -5.15 32.80
C LEU A 22 36.15 -6.50 33.42
N THR A 23 35.89 -6.67 34.72
CA THR A 23 36.02 -7.97 35.38
C THR A 23 34.74 -8.79 35.28
N GLU A 24 34.83 -10.13 35.43
CA GLU A 24 33.65 -11.02 35.48
C GLU A 24 32.60 -10.58 36.52
N GLN A 25 33.03 -9.92 37.61
CA GLN A 25 32.15 -9.36 38.63
C GLN A 25 31.39 -8.11 38.17
N ASP A 26 31.97 -7.28 37.29
CA ASP A 26 31.31 -6.09 36.73
C ASP A 26 30.24 -6.46 35.71
N ILE A 27 30.44 -7.57 35.00
CA ILE A 27 29.48 -8.15 34.05
C ILE A 27 28.33 -8.82 34.81
N ALA A 28 28.63 -9.59 35.86
CA ALA A 28 27.63 -10.24 36.70
C ALA A 28 26.81 -9.25 37.55
N GLY A 29 27.39 -8.10 37.90
CA GLY A 29 26.76 -7.00 38.64
C GLY A 29 26.32 -5.82 37.77
N ALA A 30 26.23 -5.99 36.45
CA ALA A 30 26.02 -4.93 35.47
C ALA A 30 24.94 -3.93 35.88
N SER A 31 25.38 -2.77 36.39
CA SER A 31 24.48 -1.67 36.73
C SER A 31 23.91 -1.05 35.46
N ALA A 32 22.69 -0.50 35.53
CA ALA A 32 22.04 0.16 34.38
C ALA A 32 22.89 1.30 33.77
N ASN A 33 23.80 1.89 34.55
CA ASN A 33 24.75 2.91 34.09
C ASN A 33 25.88 2.34 33.22
N LEU A 34 26.33 1.11 33.50
CA LEU A 34 27.34 0.45 32.68
C LEU A 34 26.71 0.10 31.31
N LEU A 35 25.54 -0.54 31.33
CA LEU A 35 24.81 -0.91 30.11
C LEU A 35 24.49 0.32 29.24
N SER A 36 24.07 1.44 29.82
CA SER A 36 23.74 2.65 29.06
C SER A 36 24.94 3.31 28.38
N GLN A 37 26.16 3.10 28.86
CA GLN A 37 27.38 3.60 28.23
C GLN A 37 27.86 2.72 27.06
N PHE A 38 27.66 1.40 27.14
CA PHE A 38 28.15 0.45 26.13
C PHE A 38 27.17 0.22 24.98
N ILE A 39 25.86 0.25 25.25
CA ILE A 39 24.82 0.04 24.22
C ILE A 39 25.04 0.94 22.98
N PRO A 40 25.35 2.25 23.10
CA PRO A 40 25.58 3.09 21.93
C PRO A 40 26.81 2.67 21.10
N ALA A 41 27.88 2.18 21.73
CA ALA A 41 29.08 1.73 21.02
C ALA A 41 28.81 0.44 20.24
N VAL A 42 28.24 -0.57 20.92
CA VAL A 42 27.83 -1.84 20.32
C VAL A 42 26.85 -1.59 19.16
N ALA A 43 25.82 -0.77 19.38
CA ALA A 43 24.83 -0.45 18.35
C ALA A 43 25.45 0.25 17.13
N ARG A 44 26.40 1.17 17.33
CA ARG A 44 27.11 1.84 16.23
C ARG A 44 27.92 0.85 15.39
N ASP A 45 28.68 -0.02 16.04
CA ASP A 45 29.55 -0.95 15.33
C ASP A 45 28.77 -2.10 14.67
N MET A 46 27.70 -2.57 15.31
CA MET A 46 26.71 -3.44 14.66
C MET A 46 26.09 -2.78 13.42
N CYS A 47 25.65 -1.53 13.52
CA CYS A 47 25.06 -0.81 12.40
C CYS A 47 26.04 -0.65 11.23
N LYS A 48 27.31 -0.34 11.51
CA LYS A 48 28.37 -0.28 10.50
C LYS A 48 28.58 -1.64 9.83
N ASP A 49 28.67 -2.72 10.61
CA ASP A 49 28.87 -4.07 10.06
C ASP A 49 27.68 -4.53 9.22
N LEU A 50 26.46 -4.30 9.69
CA LEU A 50 25.23 -4.60 8.94
C LEU A 50 25.17 -3.82 7.63
N LYS A 51 25.45 -2.51 7.64
CA LYS A 51 25.51 -1.69 6.42
C LYS A 51 26.56 -2.20 5.44
N ARG A 52 27.74 -2.62 5.93
CA ARG A 52 28.80 -3.20 5.11
C ARG A 52 28.36 -4.51 4.44
N ARG A 53 27.64 -5.37 5.16
CA ARG A 53 27.18 -6.70 4.65
C ARG A 53 25.85 -6.65 3.93
N MET A 54 25.09 -5.56 4.08
CA MET A 54 23.74 -5.37 3.55
C MET A 54 23.58 -5.78 2.08
N PRO A 55 24.48 -5.40 1.14
CA PRO A 55 24.31 -5.79 -0.26
C PRO A 55 24.22 -7.30 -0.46
N GLN A 56 25.06 -8.07 0.25
CA GLN A 56 25.12 -9.53 0.16
C GLN A 56 23.90 -10.17 0.84
N LEU A 57 23.51 -9.65 2.01
CA LEU A 57 22.32 -10.11 2.75
C LEU A 57 21.05 -9.93 1.93
N LEU A 58 20.85 -8.72 1.37
CA LEU A 58 19.69 -8.40 0.54
C LEU A 58 19.70 -9.17 -0.78
N ALA A 59 20.87 -9.35 -1.41
CA ALA A 59 20.97 -10.15 -2.63
C ALA A 59 20.53 -11.60 -2.39
N ARG A 60 20.89 -12.19 -1.24
CA ARG A 60 20.46 -13.55 -0.87
C ARG A 60 18.96 -13.62 -0.61
N ALA A 61 18.42 -12.67 0.16
CA ALA A 61 16.98 -12.61 0.44
C ALA A 61 16.18 -12.51 -0.87
N ARG A 62 16.51 -11.54 -1.73
CA ARG A 62 15.88 -11.35 -3.05
C ARG A 62 15.97 -12.58 -3.94
N LYS A 63 17.12 -13.29 -3.91
CA LYS A 63 17.28 -14.56 -4.65
C LYS A 63 16.34 -15.66 -4.11
N SER A 64 16.14 -15.70 -2.80
CA SER A 64 15.19 -16.63 -2.16
C SER A 64 13.76 -16.31 -2.59
N ASP A 65 13.38 -15.04 -2.52
CA ASP A 65 12.04 -14.55 -2.88
C ASP A 65 11.73 -14.83 -4.35
N ALA A 66 12.62 -14.44 -5.27
CA ALA A 66 12.47 -14.73 -6.70
C ALA A 66 12.42 -16.24 -6.98
N GLY A 67 13.17 -17.03 -6.21
CA GLY A 67 13.11 -18.49 -6.28
C GLY A 67 11.76 -19.05 -5.85
N PHE A 68 11.16 -18.49 -4.79
CA PHE A 68 9.81 -18.84 -4.35
C PHE A 68 8.77 -18.47 -5.41
N GLU A 69 8.76 -17.23 -5.88
CA GLU A 69 7.81 -16.74 -6.90
C GLU A 69 7.84 -17.63 -8.14
N LYS A 70 9.04 -17.95 -8.65
CA LYS A 70 9.19 -18.85 -9.81
C LYS A 70 8.58 -20.23 -9.59
N ARG A 71 8.75 -20.81 -8.39
CA ARG A 71 8.15 -22.12 -8.06
C ARG A 71 6.64 -22.00 -7.91
N ASN A 72 6.15 -20.93 -7.29
CA ASN A 72 4.74 -20.66 -7.09
C ASN A 72 4.02 -20.49 -8.44
N LEU A 73 4.55 -19.64 -9.31
CA LEU A 73 4.06 -19.45 -10.69
C LEU A 73 4.09 -20.77 -11.47
N LYS A 74 5.16 -21.56 -11.38
CA LYS A 74 5.22 -22.86 -12.06
C LYS A 74 4.17 -23.84 -11.53
N ARG A 75 3.94 -23.87 -10.22
CA ARG A 75 2.99 -24.77 -9.54
C ARG A 75 1.54 -24.43 -9.94
N TRP A 76 1.21 -23.15 -9.99
CA TRP A 76 -0.15 -22.65 -10.23
C TRP A 76 -0.29 -21.94 -11.58
N ARG A 77 0.52 -22.33 -12.56
CA ARG A 77 0.59 -21.67 -13.87
C ARG A 77 -0.79 -21.52 -14.52
N LYS A 78 -1.52 -22.63 -14.67
CA LYS A 78 -2.83 -22.61 -15.34
C LYS A 78 -3.83 -21.61 -14.71
N PRO A 79 -4.12 -21.65 -13.39
CA PRO A 79 -5.04 -20.67 -12.81
C PRO A 79 -4.52 -19.23 -12.87
N PHE A 80 -3.20 -19.00 -12.76
CA PHE A 80 -2.64 -17.66 -12.92
C PHE A 80 -2.77 -17.14 -14.35
N ASP A 81 -2.44 -17.96 -15.36
CA ASP A 81 -2.61 -17.61 -16.78
C ASP A 81 -4.08 -17.22 -17.07
N LEU A 82 -5.05 -17.97 -16.51
CA LEU A 82 -6.47 -17.67 -16.66
C LEU A 82 -6.89 -16.37 -15.96
N LEU A 83 -6.37 -16.12 -14.76
CA LEU A 83 -6.65 -14.89 -14.01
C LEU A 83 -6.06 -13.65 -14.71
N GLU A 84 -4.86 -13.76 -15.26
CA GLU A 84 -4.24 -12.72 -16.09
C GLU A 84 -5.03 -12.46 -17.36
N LEU A 85 -5.46 -13.52 -18.06
CA LEU A 85 -6.29 -13.39 -19.25
C LEU A 85 -7.61 -12.69 -18.94
N LEU A 86 -8.28 -13.09 -17.86
CA LEU A 86 -9.53 -12.45 -17.43
C LEU A 86 -9.35 -10.95 -17.16
N TRP A 87 -8.25 -10.59 -16.50
CA TRP A 87 -7.93 -9.18 -16.27
C TRP A 87 -7.72 -8.43 -17.58
N ASN A 88 -6.94 -8.97 -18.51
CA ASN A 88 -6.65 -8.34 -19.81
C ASN A 88 -7.95 -8.11 -20.61
N ILE A 89 -8.81 -9.13 -20.70
CA ILE A 89 -10.10 -9.02 -21.38
C ILE A 89 -10.99 -7.96 -20.70
N SER A 90 -11.05 -7.98 -19.36
CA SER A 90 -11.86 -7.01 -18.61
C SER A 90 -11.38 -5.58 -18.80
N GLN A 91 -10.06 -5.38 -18.87
CA GLN A 91 -9.45 -4.08 -19.12
C GLN A 91 -9.73 -3.59 -20.54
N GLU A 92 -9.55 -4.45 -21.54
CA GLU A 92 -9.80 -4.13 -22.96
C GLU A 92 -11.27 -3.78 -23.21
N VAL A 93 -12.19 -4.65 -22.76
CA VAL A 93 -13.63 -4.43 -22.92
C VAL A 93 -14.07 -3.15 -22.21
N GLY A 94 -13.60 -2.94 -20.97
CA GLY A 94 -13.92 -1.74 -20.20
C GLY A 94 -13.38 -0.46 -20.84
N ALA A 95 -12.15 -0.50 -21.34
CA ALA A 95 -11.53 0.64 -22.04
C ALA A 95 -12.31 0.96 -23.32
N LYS A 96 -12.67 -0.06 -24.11
CA LYS A 96 -13.42 0.14 -25.36
C LYS A 96 -14.83 0.68 -25.12
N PHE A 97 -15.53 0.13 -24.13
CA PHE A 97 -16.84 0.61 -23.71
C PHE A 97 -16.75 2.08 -23.26
N ASN A 98 -15.76 2.40 -22.43
CA ASN A 98 -15.54 3.76 -21.96
C ASN A 98 -15.23 4.73 -23.11
N GLU A 99 -14.35 4.37 -24.03
CA GLU A 99 -14.01 5.19 -25.19
C GLU A 99 -15.24 5.48 -26.07
N THR A 100 -16.06 4.46 -26.31
CA THR A 100 -17.19 4.53 -27.25
C THR A 100 -18.36 5.31 -26.66
N GLU A 101 -18.73 5.06 -25.41
CA GLU A 101 -19.97 5.57 -24.81
C GLU A 101 -19.77 6.89 -24.03
N ARG A 102 -18.53 7.24 -23.66
CA ARG A 102 -18.26 8.43 -22.84
C ARG A 102 -18.73 9.74 -23.46
N PRO A 103 -18.57 10.01 -24.77
CA PRO A 103 -19.05 11.27 -25.36
C PRO A 103 -20.55 11.49 -25.12
N ASP A 104 -21.35 10.45 -25.33
CA ASP A 104 -22.80 10.50 -25.17
C ASP A 104 -23.20 10.57 -23.69
N ALA A 105 -22.53 9.80 -22.82
CA ALA A 105 -22.74 9.87 -21.38
C ALA A 105 -22.45 11.27 -20.81
N VAL A 106 -21.40 11.94 -21.29
CA VAL A 106 -21.07 13.32 -20.89
C VAL A 106 -22.14 14.30 -21.36
N ALA A 107 -22.61 14.16 -22.60
CA ALA A 107 -23.68 15.00 -23.14
C ALA A 107 -25.00 14.81 -22.36
N ALA A 108 -25.31 13.57 -21.98
CA ALA A 108 -26.51 13.21 -21.22
C ALA A 108 -26.39 13.45 -19.70
N LYS A 109 -25.19 13.77 -19.19
CA LYS A 109 -24.88 13.79 -17.75
C LYS A 109 -25.26 12.48 -17.05
N ASP A 110 -24.86 11.36 -17.65
CA ASP A 110 -25.15 10.02 -17.13
C ASP A 110 -24.27 9.68 -15.92
N TYR A 111 -24.80 9.97 -14.72
CA TYR A 111 -24.13 9.66 -13.47
C TYR A 111 -23.98 8.15 -13.21
N GLN A 112 -24.89 7.32 -13.75
CA GLN A 112 -24.79 5.87 -13.60
C GLN A 112 -23.61 5.34 -14.41
N PHE A 113 -23.44 5.82 -15.65
CA PHE A 113 -22.27 5.52 -16.47
C PHE A 113 -20.97 5.89 -15.75
N ASP A 114 -20.85 7.15 -15.29
CA ASP A 114 -19.63 7.63 -14.62
C ASP A 114 -19.30 6.83 -13.36
N ALA A 115 -20.32 6.47 -12.56
CA ALA A 115 -20.13 5.66 -11.37
C ALA A 115 -19.66 4.23 -11.70
N LEU A 116 -20.28 3.59 -12.69
CA LEU A 116 -19.96 2.21 -13.07
C LEU A 116 -18.57 2.10 -13.72
N VAL A 117 -18.20 3.04 -14.60
CA VAL A 117 -16.84 3.08 -15.17
C VAL A 117 -15.79 3.29 -14.08
N SER A 118 -16.07 4.17 -13.11
CA SER A 118 -15.16 4.38 -11.97
C SER A 118 -15.01 3.13 -11.10
N LEU A 119 -16.10 2.41 -10.84
CA LEU A 119 -16.09 1.13 -10.12
C LEU A 119 -15.34 0.04 -10.89
N HIS A 120 -15.49 -0.02 -12.22
CA HIS A 120 -14.76 -0.96 -13.07
C HIS A 120 -13.24 -0.71 -13.02
N ALA A 121 -12.81 0.54 -13.14
CA ALA A 121 -11.40 0.89 -13.02
C ALA A 121 -10.82 0.49 -11.65
N ARG A 122 -11.58 0.72 -10.56
CA ARG A 122 -11.21 0.25 -9.21
C ARG A 122 -11.16 -1.27 -9.10
N ALA A 123 -12.10 -1.99 -9.73
CA ALA A 123 -12.09 -3.45 -9.77
C ALA A 123 -10.82 -4.00 -10.44
N LEU A 124 -10.40 -3.40 -11.56
CA LEU A 124 -9.16 -3.78 -12.25
C LEU A 124 -7.92 -3.55 -11.40
N LEU A 125 -7.87 -2.46 -10.64
CA LEU A 125 -6.77 -2.19 -9.70
C LEU A 125 -6.71 -3.25 -8.60
N VAL A 126 -7.84 -3.51 -7.93
CA VAL A 126 -7.91 -4.53 -6.87
C VAL A 126 -7.57 -5.92 -7.40
N ALA A 127 -7.98 -6.27 -8.61
CA ALA A 127 -7.61 -7.53 -9.27
C ALA A 127 -6.09 -7.65 -9.50
N ARG A 128 -5.38 -6.55 -9.81
CA ARG A 128 -3.91 -6.55 -9.92
C ARG A 128 -3.23 -6.68 -8.57
N GLU A 129 -3.78 -6.05 -7.53
CA GLU A 129 -3.28 -6.25 -6.15
C GLU A 129 -3.41 -7.72 -5.72
N ILE A 130 -4.55 -8.35 -6.03
CA ILE A 130 -4.78 -9.79 -5.80
C ILE A 130 -3.69 -10.62 -6.50
N GLN A 131 -3.44 -10.38 -7.79
CA GLN A 131 -2.41 -11.10 -8.54
C GLN A 131 -1.03 -10.95 -7.91
N CYS A 132 -0.64 -9.71 -7.57
CA CYS A 132 0.64 -9.41 -6.92
C CYS A 132 0.80 -10.19 -5.59
N LEU A 133 -0.23 -10.18 -4.75
CA LEU A 133 -0.23 -10.88 -3.47
C LEU A 133 -0.16 -12.40 -3.66
N LEU A 134 -0.91 -12.95 -4.61
CA LEU A 134 -0.87 -14.38 -4.92
C LEU A 134 0.50 -14.81 -5.45
N TYR A 135 1.16 -14.00 -6.28
CA TYR A 135 2.49 -14.30 -6.83
C TYR A 135 3.55 -14.31 -5.75
N GLY A 136 3.51 -13.32 -4.84
CA GLY A 136 4.37 -13.24 -3.67
C GLY A 136 4.08 -14.26 -2.56
N GLY A 137 2.97 -15.02 -2.66
CA GLY A 137 2.63 -16.07 -1.70
C GLY A 137 1.93 -15.57 -0.43
N TYR A 138 1.13 -14.51 -0.55
CA TYR A 138 0.36 -13.89 0.55
C TYR A 138 -1.14 -14.17 0.42
N PRO A 139 -1.61 -15.42 0.67
CA PRO A 139 -3.00 -15.82 0.41
C PRO A 139 -4.03 -15.06 1.26
N ASP A 140 -3.75 -14.80 2.53
CA ASP A 140 -4.68 -14.06 3.41
C ASP A 140 -4.82 -12.60 2.98
N GLY A 141 -3.72 -11.99 2.54
CA GLY A 141 -3.72 -10.66 1.95
C GLY A 141 -4.55 -10.63 0.67
N ALA A 142 -4.35 -11.62 -0.22
CA ALA A 142 -5.14 -11.74 -1.44
C ALA A 142 -6.63 -11.94 -1.14
N LEU A 143 -6.97 -12.77 -0.14
CA LEU A 143 -8.36 -13.01 0.28
C LEU A 143 -9.04 -11.73 0.78
N SER A 144 -8.33 -10.90 1.53
CA SER A 144 -8.83 -9.57 1.93
C SER A 144 -9.18 -8.72 0.70
N ARG A 145 -8.31 -8.70 -0.31
CA ARG A 145 -8.57 -7.98 -1.56
C ARG A 145 -9.70 -8.57 -2.40
N TRP A 146 -9.89 -9.88 -2.39
CA TRP A 146 -11.06 -10.52 -2.99
C TRP A 146 -12.37 -10.04 -2.37
N ARG A 147 -12.41 -9.82 -1.04
CA ARG A 147 -13.58 -9.23 -0.37
C ARG A 147 -13.85 -7.82 -0.86
N SER A 148 -12.80 -6.98 -0.96
CA SER A 148 -12.94 -5.64 -1.53
C SER A 148 -13.42 -5.65 -2.98
N LEU A 149 -12.96 -6.59 -3.80
CA LEU A 149 -13.44 -6.75 -5.17
C LEU A 149 -14.93 -7.14 -5.20
N HIS A 150 -15.36 -8.02 -4.30
CA HIS A 150 -16.78 -8.37 -4.15
C HIS A 150 -17.63 -7.17 -3.73
N GLU A 151 -17.17 -6.37 -2.77
CA GLU A 151 -17.84 -5.13 -2.36
C GLU A 151 -18.00 -4.16 -3.55
N ILE A 152 -16.96 -4.01 -4.38
CA ILE A 152 -17.02 -3.22 -5.62
C ILE A 152 -18.09 -3.76 -6.56
N ALA A 153 -18.13 -5.08 -6.77
CA ALA A 153 -19.14 -5.70 -7.63
C ALA A 153 -20.57 -5.50 -7.08
N VAL A 154 -20.78 -5.65 -5.77
CA VAL A 154 -22.06 -5.42 -5.11
C VAL A 154 -22.49 -3.96 -5.27
N MET A 155 -21.58 -3.00 -5.08
CA MET A 155 -21.86 -1.58 -5.32
C MET A 155 -22.25 -1.33 -6.78
N ALA A 156 -21.54 -1.91 -7.74
CA ALA A 156 -21.85 -1.74 -9.16
C ALA A 156 -23.25 -2.28 -9.51
N VAL A 157 -23.59 -3.48 -9.02
CA VAL A 157 -24.92 -4.07 -9.21
C VAL A 157 -26.00 -3.22 -8.56
N PHE A 158 -25.77 -2.75 -7.33
CA PHE A 158 -26.70 -1.87 -6.62
C PHE A 158 -26.95 -0.58 -7.41
N LEU A 159 -25.89 0.14 -7.82
CA LEU A 159 -26.03 1.38 -8.59
C LEU A 159 -26.73 1.16 -9.93
N LYS A 160 -26.52 -0.01 -10.57
CA LYS A 160 -27.18 -0.34 -11.84
C LYS A 160 -28.69 -0.58 -11.68
N GLN A 161 -29.10 -1.14 -10.54
CA GLN A 161 -30.51 -1.45 -10.25
C GLN A 161 -31.31 -0.23 -9.75
N HIS A 162 -30.62 0.84 -9.35
CA HIS A 162 -31.23 2.04 -8.82
C HIS A 162 -31.16 3.22 -9.80
N ASP A 163 -31.82 4.32 -9.43
CA ASP A 163 -31.94 5.52 -10.25
C ASP A 163 -30.62 6.30 -10.38
N SER A 164 -30.58 7.19 -11.37
CA SER A 164 -29.41 8.04 -11.64
C SER A 164 -29.03 8.92 -10.45
N GLU A 165 -30.02 9.36 -9.65
CA GLU A 165 -29.77 10.14 -8.43
C GLU A 165 -28.98 9.36 -7.38
N THR A 166 -29.20 8.05 -7.23
CA THR A 166 -28.38 7.21 -6.36
C THR A 166 -26.92 7.19 -6.80
N SER A 167 -26.67 7.09 -8.12
CA SER A 167 -25.31 7.14 -8.68
C SER A 167 -24.67 8.52 -8.53
N HIS A 168 -25.44 9.59 -8.68
CA HIS A 168 -25.00 10.95 -8.42
C HIS A 168 -24.56 11.15 -6.96
N ARG A 169 -25.35 10.64 -6.00
CA ARG A 169 -24.99 10.68 -4.57
C ARG A 169 -23.74 9.88 -4.26
N TYR A 170 -23.58 8.71 -4.89
CA TYR A 170 -22.35 7.92 -4.78
C TYR A 170 -21.14 8.73 -5.22
N LEU A 171 -21.18 9.35 -6.42
CA LEU A 171 -20.10 10.19 -6.92
C LEU A 171 -19.84 11.41 -6.02
N ALA A 172 -20.90 12.05 -5.54
CA ALA A 172 -20.80 13.20 -4.64
C ALA A 172 -20.19 12.84 -3.28
N SER A 173 -20.29 11.58 -2.84
CA SER A 173 -19.72 11.14 -1.56
C SER A 173 -18.19 11.27 -1.48
N PHE A 174 -17.49 11.19 -2.63
CA PHE A 174 -16.03 11.26 -2.68
C PHE A 174 -15.46 12.60 -2.21
N PRO A 175 -15.84 13.76 -2.81
CA PRO A 175 -15.35 15.05 -2.33
C PRO A 175 -15.78 15.35 -0.90
N PHE A 176 -16.96 14.91 -0.46
CA PHE A 176 -17.36 15.05 0.96
C PHE A 176 -16.46 14.24 1.89
N THR A 177 -16.11 13.02 1.51
CA THR A 177 -15.19 12.17 2.26
C THR A 177 -13.78 12.77 2.31
N ALA A 178 -13.29 13.28 1.18
CA ALA A 178 -12.01 13.97 1.09
C ALA A 178 -11.96 15.22 1.99
N LEU A 179 -13.01 16.05 1.94
CA LEU A 179 -13.12 17.22 2.80
C LEU A 179 -13.17 16.84 4.29
N ARG A 180 -13.89 15.75 4.64
CA ARG A 180 -13.93 15.24 6.01
C ARG A 180 -12.55 14.80 6.49
N ALA A 181 -11.81 14.07 5.64
CA ALA A 181 -10.45 13.63 5.94
C ALA A 181 -9.48 14.81 6.10
N ALA A 182 -9.57 15.83 5.23
CA ALA A 182 -8.74 17.03 5.32
C ALA A 182 -8.98 17.81 6.63
N ARG A 183 -10.25 17.89 7.09
CA ARG A 183 -10.58 18.50 8.39
C ARG A 183 -10.01 17.71 9.57
N GLN A 184 -10.15 16.39 9.55
CA GLN A 184 -9.57 15.52 10.58
C GLN A 184 -8.05 15.64 10.64
N LEU A 185 -7.38 15.78 9.49
CA LEU A 185 -5.94 16.03 9.45
C LEU A 185 -5.61 17.36 10.15
N ASN A 186 -6.33 18.44 9.83
CA ASN A 186 -6.10 19.74 10.47
C ASN A 186 -6.29 19.70 11.98
N GLU A 187 -7.30 18.98 12.47
CA GLU A 187 -7.57 18.80 13.91
C GLU A 187 -6.41 18.11 14.65
N HIS A 188 -5.61 17.31 13.95
CA HIS A 188 -4.51 16.54 14.55
C HIS A 188 -3.12 16.93 14.01
N ALA A 189 -3.05 17.99 13.20
CA ALA A 189 -1.84 18.39 12.47
C ALA A 189 -0.67 18.69 13.40
N GLU A 190 -0.93 19.40 14.51
CA GLU A 190 0.08 19.74 15.52
C GLU A 190 0.67 18.49 16.17
N ARG A 191 -0.18 17.53 16.55
CA ARG A 191 0.26 16.27 17.16
C ARG A 191 1.03 15.38 16.17
N ALA A 192 0.68 15.44 14.89
CA ALA A 192 1.27 14.63 13.84
C ALA A 192 2.53 15.26 13.20
N ASN A 193 2.94 16.47 13.61
CA ASN A 193 3.96 17.28 12.93
C ASN A 193 3.70 17.41 11.42
N MET A 194 2.42 17.58 11.06
CA MET A 194 1.98 17.76 9.67
C MET A 194 1.57 19.21 9.43
N THR A 195 1.77 19.70 8.20
CA THR A 195 1.28 21.02 7.79
C THR A 195 -0.24 20.94 7.54
N PRO A 196 -1.07 21.75 8.24
CA PRO A 196 -2.51 21.76 8.03
C PRO A 196 -2.87 22.43 6.69
N PHE A 197 -3.99 22.00 6.10
CA PHE A 197 -4.62 22.68 4.97
C PHE A 197 -5.10 24.08 5.38
N SER A 198 -4.87 25.06 4.52
CA SER A 198 -5.40 26.41 4.63
C SER A 198 -6.93 26.44 4.43
N GLN A 199 -7.56 27.52 4.90
CA GLN A 199 -9.00 27.74 4.68
C GLN A 199 -9.37 27.87 3.19
N GLN A 200 -8.45 28.38 2.36
CA GLN A 200 -8.65 28.48 0.92
C GLN A 200 -8.64 27.09 0.25
N GLU A 201 -7.71 26.22 0.64
CA GLU A 201 -7.67 24.82 0.15
C GLU A 201 -8.92 24.03 0.56
N LEU A 202 -9.35 24.17 1.82
CA LEU A 202 -10.60 23.53 2.29
C LEU A 202 -11.84 24.08 1.58
N ALA A 203 -11.86 25.36 1.22
CA ALA A 203 -12.95 25.96 0.45
C ALA A 203 -12.98 25.45 -0.99
N ALA A 204 -11.82 25.27 -1.62
CA ALA A 204 -11.69 24.70 -2.97
C ALA A 204 -12.12 23.23 -3.02
N MET A 205 -11.97 22.49 -1.91
CA MET A 205 -12.44 21.09 -1.78
C MET A 205 -13.95 20.95 -1.57
N LYS A 206 -14.68 22.03 -1.24
CA LYS A 206 -16.14 21.94 -1.07
C LYS A 206 -16.78 21.64 -2.43
N PRO A 207 -17.52 20.53 -2.59
CA PRO A 207 -18.20 20.27 -3.83
C PRO A 207 -19.22 21.38 -4.09
N MET A 208 -19.13 22.02 -5.25
CA MET A 208 -20.14 22.95 -5.74
C MET A 208 -21.45 22.15 -5.82
N ARG A 209 -22.50 22.61 -5.11
CA ARG A 209 -23.78 21.90 -4.89
C ARG A 209 -24.51 21.42 -6.17
N ARG A 210 -23.98 21.76 -7.36
CA ARG A 210 -24.51 21.48 -8.71
C ARG A 210 -23.47 21.04 -9.75
N SER A 211 -22.18 20.96 -9.42
CA SER A 211 -21.16 20.53 -10.39
C SER A 211 -20.13 19.63 -9.73
N CYS A 212 -20.30 18.32 -9.90
CA CYS A 212 -19.20 17.38 -9.76
C CYS A 212 -19.14 16.61 -11.07
N PRO A 213 -18.21 16.99 -11.97
CA PRO A 213 -17.18 16.03 -12.36
C PRO A 213 -15.85 16.73 -12.68
N ALA A 214 -14.80 16.49 -11.90
CA ALA A 214 -13.45 16.93 -12.29
C ALA A 214 -12.37 15.91 -11.96
N PHE A 215 -12.53 15.11 -10.90
CA PHE A 215 -11.45 14.21 -10.45
C PHE A 215 -11.25 12.96 -11.33
N TRP A 216 -12.25 12.55 -12.12
CA TRP A 216 -12.19 11.33 -12.95
C TRP A 216 -11.97 11.59 -14.46
N ARG A 217 -11.58 12.81 -14.86
CA ARG A 217 -11.38 13.18 -16.27
C ARG A 217 -10.03 12.78 -16.88
N GLY A 218 -9.26 11.91 -16.23
CA GLY A 218 -8.09 11.29 -16.88
C GLY A 218 -6.94 12.24 -17.24
N ASP A 219 -6.92 13.47 -16.72
CA ASP A 219 -5.79 14.39 -16.90
C ASP A 219 -4.77 14.23 -15.76
N VAL A 220 -4.00 13.14 -15.82
CA VAL A 220 -2.65 13.07 -15.23
C VAL A 220 -1.78 12.34 -16.26
N PRO A 221 -0.62 12.88 -16.66
CA PRO A 221 0.26 12.26 -17.65
C PRO A 221 0.77 10.87 -17.26
#